data_AF-A0A928J8R2-F1
#
_entry.id   AF-A0A928J8R2-F1
#
_cell.length_a   1.000
_cell.length_b   1.000
_cell.length_c   1.000
_cell.angle_alpha   90.00
_cell.angle_beta   90.00
_cell.angle_gamma   90.00
#
_symmetry.space_group_name_H-M   'P 1'
#
loop_
_entity.id
_entity.type
_entity.pdbx_description
1 polymer ?
#
loop_
_entity_poly.entity_id
_entity_poly.type
_entity_poly.pdbx_seq_one_letter_code
_entity_poly.pdbx_strand_id
1 'polypeptide(L)'
;MIFDISDATFKAILNDNQLYLPIRWNGLDFCSTLDSLFNHYIKQIETKSSLNGKNQNYINIDLKDVKRVCGLLVKSVNHYLNGFPSKAYTSFEHAMDIFVRRPLKIYQKSVMEQFEAPNISYRNNDELKLFRVVKVNDNKPYQRDRAFHTPYNLRSKVSTSRYSIAGYPSLYLGTSLDLCCEETHVNPYNDFALASLFQLERTIEFTNTNIRVIELGVKPQDFLEIDHNNESHERRISSDLLTDRSIRAAYILWYPLIASCSYIRTNKNDPFAAEYIIPQLLMQWVRNEIGSNKNEDYDQLVGIRYFSCASVKASDMGFNYVFPTSGTQKSSDIPFCAVLTRAFRLTQPVYIHEFDNLHTCEWYLIKSKDFDFIN
;
A
#
# COMPACT_ATOMS: atom_id res chain seq x y z
N MET A 1 3.68 -27.20 -10.81
CA MET A 1 4.96 -27.83 -10.42
C MET A 1 5.35 -27.16 -9.12
N ILE A 2 5.66 -27.93 -8.10
CA ILE A 2 6.12 -27.39 -6.83
C ILE A 2 7.64 -27.43 -6.85
N PHE A 3 8.26 -26.30 -6.53
CA PHE A 3 9.71 -26.20 -6.35
C PHE A 3 10.04 -25.96 -4.89
N ASP A 4 11.16 -26.52 -4.48
CA ASP A 4 11.79 -26.27 -3.19
C ASP A 4 13.15 -25.62 -3.50
N ILE A 5 13.29 -24.32 -3.23
CA ILE A 5 14.48 -23.56 -3.62
C ILE A 5 15.28 -23.08 -2.41
N SER A 6 16.60 -22.96 -2.58
CA SER A 6 17.47 -22.35 -1.56
C SER A 6 17.30 -20.83 -1.48
N ASP A 7 17.80 -20.21 -0.41
CA ASP A 7 17.90 -18.75 -0.30
C ASP A 7 18.68 -18.13 -1.47
N ALA A 8 19.84 -18.72 -1.82
CA ALA A 8 20.66 -18.25 -2.92
C ALA A 8 19.89 -18.25 -4.25
N THR A 9 19.07 -19.27 -4.49
CA THR A 9 18.21 -19.35 -5.68
C THR A 9 17.09 -18.33 -5.63
N PHE A 10 16.46 -18.11 -4.46
CA PHE A 10 15.43 -17.09 -4.29
C PHE A 10 15.99 -15.70 -4.62
N LYS A 11 17.14 -15.33 -4.03
CA LYS A 11 17.84 -14.08 -4.34
C LYS A 11 18.23 -14.01 -5.82
N ALA A 12 18.71 -15.10 -6.41
CA ALA A 12 19.10 -15.14 -7.82
C ALA A 12 17.92 -15.02 -8.81
N ILE A 13 16.70 -15.42 -8.42
CA ILE A 13 15.48 -15.17 -9.21
C ILE A 13 15.17 -13.66 -9.23
N LEU A 14 15.28 -13.01 -8.06
CA LEU A 14 14.89 -11.61 -7.85
C LEU A 14 15.97 -10.59 -8.23
N ASN A 15 17.24 -11.00 -8.28
CA ASN A 15 18.37 -10.20 -8.73
C ASN A 15 18.39 -10.08 -10.27
N ASP A 16 17.36 -9.43 -10.80
CA ASP A 16 17.16 -9.16 -12.21
C ASP A 16 16.55 -7.76 -12.37
N ASN A 17 17.27 -6.89 -13.07
CA ASN A 17 16.87 -5.49 -13.27
C ASN A 17 15.50 -5.36 -13.97
N GLN A 18 15.06 -6.36 -14.75
CA GLN A 18 13.72 -6.35 -15.35
C GLN A 18 12.60 -6.56 -14.33
N LEU A 19 12.91 -7.16 -13.18
CA LEU A 19 11.95 -7.42 -12.11
C LEU A 19 11.90 -6.30 -11.07
N TYR A 20 12.91 -5.43 -11.04
CA TYR A 20 13.03 -4.34 -10.07
C TYR A 20 11.85 -3.35 -10.14
N LEU A 21 11.43 -2.89 -8.96
CA LEU A 21 10.30 -1.98 -8.81
C LEU A 21 10.75 -0.62 -8.24
N PRO A 22 10.10 0.49 -8.61
CA PRO A 22 9.00 0.61 -9.58
C PRO A 22 9.49 0.50 -11.04
N ILE A 23 8.59 0.09 -11.93
CA ILE A 23 8.89 -0.10 -13.35
C ILE A 23 8.56 1.17 -14.14
N ARG A 24 9.52 1.61 -14.97
CA ARG A 24 9.25 2.61 -16.01
C ARG A 24 8.91 1.87 -17.31
N TRP A 25 7.78 2.23 -17.92
CA TRP A 25 7.29 1.62 -19.14
C TRP A 25 7.09 2.69 -20.23
N ASN A 26 6.81 2.25 -21.46
CA ASN A 26 6.79 3.11 -22.63
C ASN A 26 5.44 3.82 -22.90
N GLY A 27 4.38 3.47 -22.15
CA GLY A 27 3.05 4.06 -22.34
C GLY A 27 2.25 3.53 -23.53
N LEU A 28 2.74 2.53 -24.28
CA LEU A 28 2.12 2.10 -25.55
C LEU A 28 1.03 1.05 -25.35
N ASP A 29 1.41 -0.13 -24.85
CA ASP A 29 0.50 -1.25 -24.62
C ASP A 29 0.77 -1.86 -23.25
N PHE A 30 -0.07 -1.46 -22.28
CA PHE A 30 0.08 -1.91 -20.90
C PHE A 30 -0.20 -3.42 -20.75
N CYS A 31 -1.13 -3.97 -21.53
CA CYS A 31 -1.46 -5.40 -21.46
C CYS A 31 -0.27 -6.24 -21.92
N SER A 32 0.32 -5.92 -23.08
CA SER A 32 1.51 -6.61 -23.59
C SER A 32 2.75 -6.38 -22.72
N THR A 33 2.89 -5.18 -22.12
CA THR A 33 3.96 -4.87 -21.17
C THR A 33 3.88 -5.77 -19.94
N LEU A 34 2.68 -5.91 -19.36
CA LEU A 34 2.47 -6.73 -18.17
C LEU A 34 2.66 -8.23 -18.46
N ASP A 35 2.14 -8.70 -19.59
CA ASP A 35 2.30 -10.09 -20.02
C ASP A 35 3.78 -10.45 -20.24
N SER A 36 4.55 -9.54 -20.86
CA SER A 36 5.99 -9.72 -21.06
C SER A 36 6.75 -9.83 -19.74
N LEU A 37 6.44 -8.96 -18.76
CA LEU A 37 7.03 -9.02 -17.42
C LEU A 37 6.76 -10.37 -16.76
N PHE A 38 5.51 -10.83 -16.81
CA PHE A 38 5.13 -12.08 -16.16
C PHE A 38 5.72 -13.31 -16.85
N ASN A 39 5.79 -13.33 -18.17
CA ASN A 39 6.47 -14.39 -18.91
C ASN A 39 7.96 -14.45 -18.56
N HIS A 40 8.61 -13.29 -18.44
CA HIS A 40 10.00 -13.19 -17.99
C HIS A 40 10.17 -13.69 -16.54
N TYR A 41 9.30 -13.26 -15.63
CA TYR A 41 9.31 -13.69 -14.23
C TYR A 41 9.16 -15.22 -14.07
N ILE A 42 8.18 -15.81 -14.76
CA ILE A 42 7.94 -17.25 -14.79
C ILE A 42 9.17 -17.99 -15.31
N LYS A 43 9.77 -17.52 -16.41
CA LYS A 43 10.98 -18.11 -17.00
C LYS A 43 12.18 -18.05 -16.06
N GLN A 44 12.33 -16.95 -15.31
CA GLN A 44 13.37 -16.82 -14.29
C GLN A 44 13.19 -17.86 -13.18
N ILE A 45 11.97 -18.04 -12.66
CA ILE A 45 11.67 -19.08 -11.66
C ILE A 45 12.01 -20.47 -12.21
N GLU A 46 11.53 -20.82 -13.39
CA GLU A 46 11.75 -22.14 -13.99
C GLU A 46 13.23 -22.45 -14.20
N THR A 47 13.96 -21.51 -14.79
CA THR A 47 15.38 -21.68 -15.14
C THR A 47 16.24 -21.82 -13.89
N LYS A 48 16.02 -20.97 -12.87
CA LYS A 48 16.86 -20.95 -11.66
C LYS A 48 16.50 -22.06 -10.69
N SER A 49 15.22 -22.45 -10.59
CA SER A 49 14.77 -23.53 -9.69
C SER A 49 15.24 -24.91 -10.15
N SER A 50 15.42 -25.10 -11.45
CA SER A 50 15.86 -26.38 -12.04
C SER A 50 17.36 -26.69 -11.81
N LEU A 51 18.12 -25.75 -11.26
CA LEU A 51 19.58 -25.86 -11.10
C LEU A 51 20.02 -26.36 -9.71
N ASN A 52 19.09 -26.63 -8.78
CA ASN A 52 19.45 -26.94 -7.39
C ASN A 52 19.72 -28.41 -7.10
N GLY A 53 20.92 -28.65 -6.57
CA GLY A 53 21.29 -29.85 -5.82
C GLY A 53 20.75 -29.83 -4.38
N LYS A 54 20.66 -31.02 -3.79
CA LYS A 54 20.09 -31.31 -2.47
C LYS A 54 20.75 -30.48 -1.35
N ASN A 55 20.06 -29.48 -0.80
CA ASN A 55 20.49 -28.76 0.41
C ASN A 55 19.31 -28.50 1.34
N GLN A 56 19.48 -28.71 2.66
CA GLN A 56 18.41 -28.55 3.64
C GLN A 56 18.09 -27.06 3.90
N ASN A 57 16.79 -26.71 3.99
CA ASN A 57 16.14 -25.39 4.20
C ASN A 57 15.50 -24.74 2.95
N TYR A 58 14.43 -25.36 2.44
CA TYR A 58 13.78 -24.91 1.20
C TYR A 58 12.66 -23.86 1.39
N ILE A 59 12.56 -22.97 0.40
CA ILE A 59 11.44 -22.05 0.16
C ILE A 59 10.52 -22.73 -0.86
N ASN A 60 9.30 -23.03 -0.44
CA ASN A 60 8.35 -23.79 -1.26
C ASN A 60 7.55 -22.87 -2.20
N ILE A 61 7.63 -23.12 -3.51
CA ILE A 61 6.98 -22.34 -4.56
C ILE A 61 6.01 -23.24 -5.32
N ASP A 62 4.74 -22.85 -5.40
CA ASP A 62 3.81 -23.44 -6.35
C ASP A 62 3.78 -22.63 -7.65
N LEU A 63 4.55 -23.07 -8.64
CA LEU A 63 4.60 -22.42 -9.95
C LEU A 63 3.24 -22.44 -10.66
N LYS A 64 2.38 -23.41 -10.38
CA LYS A 64 1.04 -23.47 -10.99
C LYS A 64 0.21 -22.27 -10.54
N ASP A 65 0.25 -21.97 -9.25
CA ASP A 65 -0.47 -20.81 -8.69
C ASP A 65 0.16 -19.50 -9.17
N VAL A 66 1.49 -19.39 -9.26
CA VAL A 66 2.18 -18.21 -9.86
C VAL A 66 1.73 -17.98 -11.31
N LYS A 67 1.78 -19.00 -12.17
CA LYS A 67 1.32 -18.90 -13.56
C LYS A 67 -0.15 -18.49 -13.65
N ARG A 68 -0.99 -19.06 -12.77
CA ARG A 68 -2.42 -18.79 -12.74
C ARG A 68 -2.72 -17.34 -12.36
N VAL A 69 -2.08 -16.79 -11.32
CA VAL A 69 -2.29 -15.39 -10.93
C VAL A 69 -1.78 -14.43 -12.01
N CYS A 70 -0.63 -14.70 -12.63
CA CYS A 70 -0.13 -13.91 -13.76
C CYS A 70 -1.17 -13.83 -14.90
N GLY A 71 -1.70 -14.97 -15.33
CA GLY A 71 -2.71 -15.02 -16.38
C GLY A 71 -4.02 -14.32 -16.01
N LEU A 72 -4.46 -14.45 -14.75
CA LEU A 72 -5.68 -13.78 -14.27
C LEU A 72 -5.52 -12.25 -14.22
N LEU A 73 -4.35 -11.75 -13.79
CA LEU A 73 -4.07 -10.31 -13.77
C LEU A 73 -4.00 -9.73 -15.20
N VAL A 74 -3.32 -10.40 -16.14
CA VAL A 74 -3.31 -9.99 -17.56
C VAL A 74 -4.73 -9.99 -18.14
N LYS A 75 -5.51 -11.05 -17.85
CA LYS A 75 -6.92 -11.13 -18.28
C LYS A 75 -7.77 -10.00 -17.70
N SER A 76 -7.49 -9.58 -16.46
CA SER A 76 -8.18 -8.46 -15.81
C SER A 76 -7.91 -7.15 -16.55
N VAL A 77 -6.64 -6.87 -16.87
CA VAL A 77 -6.24 -5.70 -17.68
C VAL A 77 -6.91 -5.73 -19.05
N ASN A 78 -6.85 -6.88 -19.74
CA ASN A 78 -7.45 -7.05 -21.06
C ASN A 78 -8.97 -6.79 -21.04
N HIS A 79 -9.71 -7.41 -20.12
CA HIS A 79 -11.15 -7.16 -19.98
C HIS A 79 -11.46 -5.69 -19.71
N TYR A 80 -10.67 -5.01 -18.87
CA TYR A 80 -10.89 -3.61 -18.53
C TYR A 80 -10.69 -2.72 -19.77
N LEU A 81 -9.58 -2.90 -20.49
CA LEU A 81 -9.27 -2.13 -21.69
C LEU A 81 -10.26 -2.37 -22.84
N ASN A 82 -10.96 -3.51 -22.84
CA ASN A 82 -12.06 -3.81 -23.77
C ASN A 82 -13.44 -3.34 -23.27
N GLY A 83 -13.50 -2.52 -22.22
CA GLY A 83 -14.75 -1.93 -21.73
C GLY A 83 -15.63 -2.88 -20.90
N PHE A 84 -15.05 -3.94 -20.33
CA PHE A 84 -15.77 -4.91 -19.48
C PHE A 84 -15.29 -4.87 -18.02
N PRO A 85 -15.52 -3.78 -17.26
CA PRO A 85 -15.01 -3.63 -15.90
C PRO A 85 -15.51 -4.72 -14.93
N SER A 86 -16.76 -5.19 -15.08
CA SER A 86 -17.28 -6.30 -14.26
C SER A 86 -16.51 -7.61 -14.52
N LYS A 87 -16.23 -7.95 -15.79
CA LYS A 87 -15.42 -9.13 -16.11
C LYS A 87 -13.97 -8.97 -15.68
N ALA A 88 -13.44 -7.75 -15.69
CA ALA A 88 -12.11 -7.44 -15.19
C ALA A 88 -12.04 -7.72 -13.68
N TYR A 89 -13.04 -7.23 -12.92
CA TYR A 89 -13.15 -7.47 -11.50
C TYR A 89 -13.29 -8.98 -11.17
N THR A 90 -14.13 -9.74 -11.87
CA THR A 90 -14.25 -11.19 -11.64
C THR A 90 -12.93 -11.93 -11.90
N SER A 91 -12.19 -11.58 -12.96
CA SER A 91 -10.86 -12.17 -13.19
C SER A 91 -9.88 -11.81 -12.06
N PHE A 92 -9.94 -10.58 -11.57
CA PHE A 92 -9.08 -10.10 -10.48
C PHE A 92 -9.43 -10.77 -9.15
N GLU A 93 -10.71 -10.91 -8.83
CA GLU A 93 -11.22 -11.60 -7.65
C GLU A 93 -10.71 -13.05 -7.57
N HIS A 94 -10.77 -13.79 -8.69
CA HIS A 94 -10.19 -15.13 -8.76
C HIS A 94 -8.67 -15.16 -8.53
N ALA A 95 -7.95 -14.08 -8.82
CA ALA A 95 -6.53 -13.97 -8.49
C ALA A 95 -6.35 -13.73 -6.98
N MET A 96 -7.19 -12.87 -6.39
CA MET A 96 -7.21 -12.63 -4.95
C MET A 96 -7.53 -13.88 -4.15
N ASP A 97 -8.45 -14.73 -4.59
CA ASP A 97 -8.73 -16.05 -3.97
C ASP A 97 -7.48 -16.93 -3.86
N ILE A 98 -6.52 -16.76 -4.77
CA ILE A 98 -5.24 -17.47 -4.73
C ILE A 98 -4.28 -16.80 -3.76
N PHE A 99 -4.15 -15.47 -3.83
CA PHE A 99 -3.25 -14.71 -2.94
C PHE A 99 -3.62 -14.88 -1.46
N VAL A 100 -4.90 -14.85 -1.11
CA VAL A 100 -5.36 -14.94 0.29
C VAL A 100 -5.15 -16.32 0.92
N ARG A 101 -4.97 -17.38 0.11
CA ARG A 101 -4.59 -18.72 0.63
C ARG A 101 -3.18 -18.73 1.22
N ARG A 102 -2.31 -17.80 0.80
CA ARG A 102 -0.94 -17.63 1.32
C ARG A 102 -0.61 -16.13 1.44
N PRO A 103 -1.14 -15.45 2.48
CA PRO A 103 -1.00 -14.00 2.59
C PRO A 103 0.46 -13.59 2.84
N LEU A 104 0.87 -12.45 2.27
CA LEU A 104 2.16 -11.84 2.54
C LEU A 104 2.10 -11.07 3.88
N LYS A 105 2.59 -11.69 4.96
CA LYS A 105 2.50 -11.17 6.33
C LYS A 105 3.78 -10.43 6.77
N ILE A 106 4.03 -9.23 6.25
CA ILE A 106 5.21 -8.41 6.64
C ILE A 106 4.84 -7.34 7.68
N TYR A 107 3.68 -6.71 7.55
CA TYR A 107 3.24 -5.67 8.47
C TYR A 107 1.73 -5.81 8.69
N GLN A 108 1.33 -6.46 9.79
CA GLN A 108 -0.07 -6.88 9.92
C GLN A 108 -0.92 -5.87 10.71
N LYS A 109 -0.35 -5.13 11.67
CA LYS A 109 -1.04 -4.10 12.49
C LYS A 109 -2.43 -4.49 12.97
N SER A 110 -2.71 -5.79 13.03
CA SER A 110 -4.01 -6.33 13.42
C SER A 110 -4.02 -6.51 14.92
N VAL A 111 -5.22 -6.54 15.50
CA VAL A 111 -5.35 -6.85 16.93
C VAL A 111 -4.84 -8.26 17.23
N MET A 112 -4.94 -9.17 16.27
CA MET A 112 -4.46 -10.54 16.39
C MET A 112 -2.93 -10.69 16.30
N GLU A 113 -2.22 -9.68 15.78
CA GLU A 113 -0.76 -9.66 15.71
C GLU A 113 -0.17 -9.92 17.10
N GLN A 114 -0.81 -9.43 18.16
CA GLN A 114 -0.37 -9.64 19.54
C GLN A 114 -0.37 -11.11 19.98
N PHE A 115 -1.14 -11.98 19.32
CA PHE A 115 -1.23 -13.41 19.64
C PHE A 115 -0.39 -14.30 18.69
N GLU A 116 -0.01 -13.80 17.51
CA GLU A 116 0.73 -14.59 16.50
C GLU A 116 2.25 -14.65 16.74
N ALA A 117 2.84 -13.72 17.51
CA ALA A 117 4.29 -13.67 17.79
C ALA A 117 4.61 -13.27 19.26
N PRO A 118 4.46 -14.19 20.23
CA PRO A 118 4.60 -13.88 21.66
C PRO A 118 6.02 -13.51 22.11
N ASN A 119 7.07 -13.76 21.31
CA ASN A 119 8.47 -13.61 21.71
C ASN A 119 9.16 -12.32 21.23
N ILE A 120 8.45 -11.37 20.61
CA ILE A 120 9.05 -10.10 20.19
C ILE A 120 8.85 -9.06 21.31
N SER A 121 9.89 -8.88 22.11
CA SER A 121 9.97 -8.03 23.32
C SER A 121 9.87 -6.50 23.08
N TYR A 122 9.38 -6.04 21.93
CA TYR A 122 9.32 -4.62 21.56
C TYR A 122 7.90 -4.03 21.49
N ARG A 123 6.95 -4.58 22.27
CA ARG A 123 5.51 -4.27 22.08
C ARG A 123 4.93 -3.11 22.87
N ASN A 124 5.69 -2.47 23.75
CA ASN A 124 5.14 -1.33 24.51
C ASN A 124 5.04 -0.02 23.70
N ASN A 125 5.49 0.03 22.43
CA ASN A 125 5.45 1.28 21.65
C ASN A 125 5.38 1.10 20.12
N ASP A 126 4.56 0.17 19.65
CA ASP A 126 4.38 -0.11 18.21
C ASP A 126 3.23 0.75 17.59
N GLU A 127 3.09 2.01 18.00
CA GLU A 127 2.06 2.89 17.46
C GLU A 127 2.26 3.11 15.95
N LEU A 128 1.21 2.95 15.14
CA LEU A 128 1.26 3.35 13.73
C LEU A 128 0.94 4.85 13.64
N LYS A 129 1.99 5.65 13.48
CA LYS A 129 1.92 7.10 13.25
C LYS A 129 2.18 7.41 11.78
N LEU A 130 1.27 8.15 11.16
CA LEU A 130 1.33 8.48 9.74
C LEU A 130 0.98 9.95 9.50
N PHE A 131 1.63 10.57 8.54
CA PHE A 131 1.43 11.97 8.20
C PHE A 131 0.44 12.12 7.05
N ARG A 132 -0.14 13.32 6.96
CA ARG A 132 -0.80 13.77 5.75
C ARG A 132 -0.55 15.24 5.52
N VAL A 133 -0.35 15.58 4.25
CA VAL A 133 -0.24 16.95 3.77
C VAL A 133 -1.47 17.31 2.94
N VAL A 134 -2.05 18.49 3.18
CA VAL A 134 -3.20 19.01 2.43
C VAL A 134 -2.91 20.44 1.98
N LYS A 135 -2.89 20.67 0.66
CA LYS A 135 -2.79 22.02 0.10
C LYS A 135 -4.06 22.83 0.37
N VAL A 136 -3.88 24.08 0.73
CA VAL A 136 -4.95 25.07 0.96
C VAL A 136 -4.64 26.35 0.19
N ASN A 137 -5.64 27.23 0.04
CA ASN A 137 -5.55 28.45 -0.77
C ASN A 137 -5.60 29.73 0.07
N ASP A 138 -5.67 29.61 1.40
CA ASP A 138 -5.73 30.69 2.35
C ASP A 138 -4.90 30.31 3.60
N ASN A 139 -4.66 31.30 4.47
CA ASN A 139 -3.88 31.13 5.69
C ASN A 139 -4.75 31.23 6.97
N LYS A 140 -5.97 30.68 6.93
CA LYS A 140 -6.88 30.73 8.08
C LYS A 140 -6.68 29.53 9.01
N PRO A 141 -7.12 29.58 10.28
CA PRO A 141 -7.14 28.41 11.14
C PRO A 141 -8.04 27.30 10.55
N TYR A 142 -7.54 26.07 10.51
CA TYR A 142 -8.29 24.89 10.08
C TYR A 142 -8.46 23.90 11.23
N GLN A 143 -9.57 23.18 11.20
CA GLN A 143 -9.81 22.07 12.12
C GLN A 143 -9.30 20.75 11.53
N ARG A 144 -9.21 19.72 12.38
CA ARG A 144 -8.78 18.35 12.03
C ARG A 144 -9.47 17.77 10.79
N ASP A 145 -10.76 18.06 10.64
CA ASP A 145 -11.59 17.58 9.54
C ASP A 145 -11.04 17.97 8.16
N ARG A 146 -10.34 19.11 8.05
CA ARG A 146 -9.68 19.54 6.82
C ARG A 146 -8.58 18.57 6.37
N ALA A 147 -7.85 17.99 7.32
CA ALA A 147 -6.80 17.02 7.05
C ALA A 147 -7.36 15.59 6.89
N PHE A 148 -8.65 15.35 7.19
CA PHE A 148 -9.27 14.04 7.04
C PHE A 148 -9.63 13.71 5.59
N HIS A 149 -10.22 12.54 5.32
CA HIS A 149 -10.60 12.19 3.94
C HIS A 149 -11.66 13.16 3.40
N THR A 150 -11.78 13.28 2.08
CA THR A 150 -12.81 14.14 1.47
C THR A 150 -14.20 13.76 2.00
N PRO A 151 -15.00 14.71 2.50
CA PRO A 151 -16.37 14.47 2.94
C PRO A 151 -17.24 13.80 1.88
N TYR A 152 -18.20 12.96 2.29
CA TYR A 152 -19.09 12.25 1.36
C TYR A 152 -19.97 13.18 0.52
N ASN A 153 -20.36 14.33 1.05
CA ASN A 153 -21.11 15.37 0.35
C ASN A 153 -20.24 16.16 -0.65
N LEU A 154 -18.92 15.99 -0.62
CA LEU A 154 -17.96 16.60 -1.57
C LEU A 154 -17.34 15.56 -2.52
N ARG A 155 -17.97 14.41 -2.72
CA ARG A 155 -17.45 13.32 -3.56
C ARG A 155 -17.15 13.69 -5.01
N SER A 156 -17.79 14.73 -5.55
CA SER A 156 -17.48 15.27 -6.87
C SER A 156 -16.08 15.89 -6.97
N LYS A 157 -15.42 16.13 -5.84
CA LYS A 157 -14.04 16.63 -5.76
C LYS A 157 -12.99 15.51 -5.62
N VAL A 158 -13.42 14.25 -5.54
CA VAL A 158 -12.51 13.10 -5.44
C VAL A 158 -11.96 12.80 -6.84
N SER A 159 -10.69 13.13 -7.05
CA SER A 159 -9.96 12.76 -8.27
C SER A 159 -9.58 11.28 -8.27
N THR A 160 -9.20 10.76 -9.43
CA THR A 160 -8.67 9.40 -9.56
C THR A 160 -7.19 9.37 -9.18
N SER A 161 -6.84 8.46 -8.29
CA SER A 161 -5.46 8.10 -7.93
C SER A 161 -5.21 6.61 -8.18
N ARG A 162 -3.97 6.15 -7.95
CA ARG A 162 -3.57 4.75 -8.14
C ARG A 162 -4.50 3.80 -7.40
N TYR A 163 -4.62 3.97 -6.09
CA TYR A 163 -5.55 3.21 -5.26
C TYR A 163 -6.79 4.05 -4.99
N SER A 164 -7.71 4.13 -5.96
CA SER A 164 -8.97 4.87 -5.80
C SER A 164 -10.14 4.17 -6.51
N ILE A 165 -11.35 4.59 -6.17
CA ILE A 165 -12.57 4.32 -6.95
C ILE A 165 -13.17 5.69 -7.23
N ALA A 166 -13.56 5.96 -8.48
CA ALA A 166 -14.05 7.28 -8.89
C ALA A 166 -15.23 7.73 -8.00
N GLY A 167 -15.14 8.94 -7.43
CA GLY A 167 -16.16 9.48 -6.53
C GLY A 167 -16.25 8.79 -5.17
N TYR A 168 -15.31 7.90 -4.82
CA TYR A 168 -15.28 7.22 -3.53
C TYR A 168 -14.11 7.73 -2.67
N PRO A 169 -14.38 8.48 -1.58
CA PRO A 169 -13.31 8.99 -0.73
C PRO A 169 -12.51 7.86 -0.06
N SER A 170 -11.21 8.12 0.11
CA SER A 170 -10.26 7.30 0.85
C SER A 170 -9.35 8.21 1.69
N LEU A 171 -8.77 7.67 2.76
CA LEU A 171 -7.77 8.35 3.57
C LEU A 171 -6.36 7.93 3.11
N TYR A 172 -5.59 8.87 2.57
CA TYR A 172 -4.21 8.65 2.13
C TYR A 172 -3.24 9.26 3.13
N LEU A 173 -2.28 8.47 3.60
CA LEU A 173 -1.31 8.84 4.63
C LEU A 173 0.09 8.36 4.21
N GLY A 174 1.15 9.00 4.70
CA GLY A 174 2.54 8.62 4.45
C GLY A 174 3.36 8.45 5.73
N THR A 175 4.52 7.81 5.66
CA THR A 175 5.40 7.64 6.83
C THR A 175 6.26 8.86 7.16
N SER A 176 6.35 9.84 6.26
CA SER A 176 7.09 11.10 6.46
C SER A 176 6.40 12.26 5.75
N LEU A 177 6.67 13.49 6.19
CA LEU A 177 6.20 14.69 5.50
C LEU A 177 6.87 14.88 4.14
N ASP A 178 8.14 14.52 3.99
CA ASP A 178 8.85 14.56 2.71
C ASP A 178 8.13 13.72 1.65
N LEU A 179 7.76 12.47 1.99
CA LEU A 179 7.00 11.60 1.10
C LEU A 179 5.62 12.19 0.77
N CYS A 180 4.92 12.74 1.77
CA CYS A 180 3.61 13.35 1.55
C CYS A 180 3.69 14.57 0.62
N CYS A 181 4.71 15.42 0.76
CA CYS A 181 4.94 16.56 -0.12
C CYS A 181 5.27 16.12 -1.55
N GLU A 182 6.10 15.10 -1.72
CA GLU A 182 6.43 14.52 -3.04
C GLU A 182 5.18 13.99 -3.76
N GLU A 183 4.32 13.24 -3.05
CA GLU A 183 3.06 12.67 -3.57
C GLU A 183 2.02 13.74 -3.90
N THR A 184 1.94 14.81 -3.10
CA THR A 184 0.97 15.90 -3.30
C THR A 184 1.47 17.01 -4.21
N HIS A 185 2.74 16.95 -4.65
CA HIS A 185 3.42 17.99 -5.42
C HIS A 185 3.37 19.36 -4.73
N VAL A 186 3.44 19.35 -3.40
CA VAL A 186 3.49 20.54 -2.56
C VAL A 186 4.94 20.99 -2.41
N ASN A 187 5.21 22.28 -2.64
CA ASN A 187 6.47 22.88 -2.25
C ASN A 187 6.35 23.39 -0.80
N PRO A 188 7.03 22.77 0.18
CA PRO A 188 6.85 23.11 1.60
C PRO A 188 7.30 24.54 1.96
N TYR A 189 8.09 25.19 1.09
CA TYR A 189 8.61 26.54 1.32
C TYR A 189 7.76 27.66 0.70
N ASN A 190 6.89 27.32 -0.26
CA ASN A 190 6.15 28.31 -1.06
C ASN A 190 4.63 28.11 -1.03
N ASP A 191 4.17 26.88 -0.83
CA ASP A 191 2.75 26.58 -0.83
C ASP A 191 2.14 26.69 0.57
N PHE A 192 0.90 27.18 0.66
CA PHE A 192 0.09 27.02 1.86
C PHE A 192 -0.36 25.56 1.97
N ALA A 193 0.29 24.82 2.86
CA ALA A 193 0.01 23.42 3.09
C ALA A 193 -0.07 23.12 4.59
N LEU A 194 -1.09 22.34 4.93
CA LEU A 194 -1.31 21.84 6.28
C LEU A 194 -0.69 20.46 6.43
N ALA A 195 -0.10 20.19 7.59
CA ALA A 195 0.35 18.88 8.01
C ALA A 195 -0.38 18.43 9.28
N SER A 196 -0.82 17.17 9.29
CA SER A 196 -1.36 16.50 10.49
C SER A 196 -0.72 15.14 10.67
N LEU A 197 -0.55 14.73 11.93
CA LEU A 197 -0.14 13.39 12.30
C LEU A 197 -1.36 12.58 12.75
N PHE A 198 -1.48 11.39 12.21
CA PHE A 198 -2.52 10.41 12.47
C PHE A 198 -1.95 9.30 13.33
N GLN A 199 -2.74 8.85 14.30
CA GLN A 199 -2.46 7.69 15.12
C GLN A 199 -3.62 6.70 14.99
N LEU A 200 -3.29 5.48 14.61
CA LEU A 200 -4.25 4.38 14.52
C LEU A 200 -4.59 3.87 15.93
N GLU A 201 -5.86 3.92 16.30
CA GLU A 201 -6.40 3.29 17.50
C GLU A 201 -6.70 1.81 17.17
N ARG A 202 -6.01 0.90 17.85
CA ARG A 202 -6.10 -0.55 17.60
C ARG A 202 -6.87 -1.31 18.68
N THR A 203 -7.33 -0.62 19.72
CA THR A 203 -8.08 -1.27 20.80
C THR A 203 -9.50 -1.58 20.31
N ILE A 204 -9.81 -2.86 20.10
CA ILE A 204 -11.12 -3.30 19.59
C ILE A 204 -12.25 -2.84 20.50
N GLU A 205 -12.04 -2.88 21.83
CA GLU A 205 -13.02 -2.48 22.83
C GLU A 205 -13.39 -0.99 22.73
N PHE A 206 -12.49 -0.16 22.19
CA PHE A 206 -12.74 1.27 21.99
C PHE A 206 -13.28 1.60 20.60
N THR A 207 -12.86 0.85 19.57
CA THR A 207 -13.15 1.20 18.17
C THR A 207 -14.28 0.39 17.55
N ASN A 208 -14.58 -0.77 18.14
CA ASN A 208 -15.37 -1.84 17.54
C ASN A 208 -14.92 -2.17 16.11
N THR A 209 -13.61 -2.08 15.83
CA THR A 209 -13.06 -2.18 14.48
C THR A 209 -11.90 -3.17 14.43
N ASN A 210 -12.00 -4.17 13.57
CA ASN A 210 -10.89 -5.06 13.23
C ASN A 210 -10.08 -4.48 12.07
N ILE A 211 -8.76 -4.35 12.27
CA ILE A 211 -7.88 -3.67 11.33
C ILE A 211 -6.94 -4.68 10.65
N ARG A 212 -6.82 -4.57 9.33
CA ARG A 212 -5.90 -5.36 8.50
C ARG A 212 -5.20 -4.44 7.50
N VAL A 213 -3.93 -4.70 7.21
CA VAL A 213 -3.19 -4.00 6.16
C VAL A 213 -2.65 -5.00 5.15
N ILE A 214 -2.92 -4.76 3.86
CA ILE A 214 -2.36 -5.52 2.74
C ILE A 214 -0.99 -4.94 2.41
N GLU A 215 0.00 -5.81 2.30
CA GLU A 215 1.39 -5.44 2.00
C GLU A 215 1.68 -5.44 0.50
N LEU A 216 1.99 -4.27 -0.06
CA LEU A 216 2.53 -4.08 -1.41
C LEU A 216 3.80 -3.23 -1.42
N GLY A 217 4.37 -2.93 -0.26
CA GLY A 217 5.53 -2.06 -0.05
C GLY A 217 6.89 -2.74 -0.24
N VAL A 218 6.92 -4.02 -0.63
CA VAL A 218 8.16 -4.81 -0.69
C VAL A 218 8.62 -5.02 -2.13
N LYS A 219 9.85 -4.62 -2.41
CA LYS A 219 10.48 -4.69 -3.72
C LYS A 219 11.41 -5.90 -3.80
N PRO A 220 11.70 -6.44 -5.00
CA PRO A 220 12.72 -7.47 -5.16
C PRO A 220 14.07 -7.04 -4.60
N GLN A 221 14.41 -5.74 -4.77
CA GLN A 221 15.66 -5.15 -4.29
C GLN A 221 15.83 -5.26 -2.77
N ASP A 222 14.74 -5.30 -2.00
CA ASP A 222 14.80 -5.39 -0.54
C ASP A 222 15.43 -6.69 -0.05
N PHE A 223 15.33 -7.76 -0.85
CA PHE A 223 15.90 -9.07 -0.51
C PHE A 223 17.38 -9.21 -0.86
N LEU A 224 17.99 -8.22 -1.52
CA LEU A 224 19.32 -8.34 -2.12
C LEU A 224 20.45 -7.78 -1.27
N GLU A 225 20.19 -7.32 -0.04
CA GLU A 225 21.21 -6.80 0.90
C GLU A 225 22.12 -5.73 0.26
N ILE A 226 21.55 -4.88 -0.60
CA ILE A 226 22.31 -3.76 -1.19
C ILE A 226 22.46 -2.72 -0.08
N ASP A 227 23.71 -2.49 0.32
CA ASP A 227 24.08 -1.61 1.42
C ASP A 227 23.63 -0.16 1.13
N HIS A 228 22.54 0.27 1.75
CA HIS A 228 22.05 1.65 1.66
C HIS A 228 22.84 2.53 2.63
N ASN A 229 24.12 2.73 2.32
CA ASN A 229 24.94 3.70 3.01
C ASN A 229 24.64 5.09 2.42
N ASN A 230 23.84 5.89 3.15
CA ASN A 230 23.98 7.37 3.30
C ASN A 230 22.76 8.29 3.02
N GLU A 231 21.48 7.88 3.12
CA GLU A 231 20.39 8.89 3.15
C GLU A 231 19.43 8.73 4.34
N SER A 232 19.20 9.83 5.05
CA SER A 232 18.66 9.89 6.42
C SER A 232 17.14 9.65 6.55
N HIS A 233 16.44 9.23 5.50
CA HIS A 233 14.96 9.10 5.48
C HIS A 233 14.48 7.88 4.68
N GLU A 234 15.21 6.77 4.76
CA GLU A 234 14.96 5.61 3.91
C GLU A 234 13.81 4.72 4.39
N ARG A 235 13.07 4.23 3.40
CA ARG A 235 12.14 3.10 3.49
C ARG A 235 12.86 1.86 4.02
N ARG A 236 12.58 1.46 5.27
CA ARG A 236 13.18 0.27 5.92
C ARG A 236 12.17 -0.86 6.12
N ILE A 237 12.63 -2.09 5.90
CA ILE A 237 11.92 -3.33 6.24
C ILE A 237 12.85 -4.15 7.14
N SER A 238 12.31 -4.77 8.19
CA SER A 238 13.11 -5.60 9.10
C SER A 238 13.78 -6.75 8.35
N SER A 239 15.10 -6.90 8.54
CA SER A 239 15.89 -8.00 7.97
C SER A 239 15.37 -9.37 8.41
N ASP A 240 14.88 -9.48 9.66
CA ASP A 240 14.30 -10.72 10.18
C ASP A 240 13.07 -11.16 9.38
N LEU A 241 12.24 -10.21 8.95
CA LEU A 241 11.08 -10.50 8.09
C LEU A 241 11.50 -10.89 6.68
N LEU A 242 12.54 -10.23 6.14
CA LEU A 242 13.04 -10.50 4.79
C LEU A 242 13.81 -11.82 4.71
N THR A 243 14.24 -12.39 5.83
CA THR A 243 14.90 -13.71 5.90
C THR A 243 13.94 -14.86 6.18
N ASP A 244 12.71 -14.57 6.60
CA ASP A 244 11.69 -15.59 6.86
C ASP A 244 11.29 -16.35 5.58
N ARG A 245 11.31 -17.69 5.66
CA ARG A 245 11.04 -18.57 4.52
C ARG A 245 9.59 -18.51 4.05
N SER A 246 8.64 -18.35 4.99
CA SER A 246 7.22 -18.26 4.66
C SER A 246 6.91 -16.95 3.94
N ILE A 247 7.54 -15.85 4.37
CA ILE A 247 7.46 -14.54 3.74
C ILE A 247 8.05 -14.58 2.33
N ARG A 248 9.24 -15.13 2.15
CA ARG A 248 9.87 -15.27 0.82
C ARG A 248 9.04 -16.10 -0.14
N ALA A 249 8.50 -17.20 0.35
CA ALA A 249 7.65 -18.06 -0.46
C ALA A 249 6.30 -17.41 -0.80
N ALA A 250 5.71 -16.66 0.13
CA ALA A 250 4.54 -15.82 -0.15
C ALA A 250 4.89 -14.69 -1.14
N TYR A 251 6.08 -14.09 -1.03
CA TYR A 251 6.53 -13.01 -1.92
C TYR A 251 6.62 -13.47 -3.37
N ILE A 252 7.14 -14.68 -3.64
CA ILE A 252 7.14 -15.25 -5.00
C ILE A 252 5.72 -15.34 -5.57
N LEU A 253 4.74 -15.74 -4.75
CA LEU A 253 3.36 -15.75 -5.18
C LEU A 253 2.83 -14.32 -5.40
N TRP A 254 3.12 -13.38 -4.50
CA TRP A 254 2.57 -12.02 -4.48
C TRP A 254 3.24 -11.03 -5.43
N TYR A 255 4.46 -11.30 -5.88
CA TYR A 255 5.22 -10.42 -6.79
C TYR A 255 4.40 -9.97 -8.01
N PRO A 256 3.64 -10.83 -8.72
CA PRO A 256 2.79 -10.40 -9.83
C PRO A 256 1.79 -9.29 -9.46
N LEU A 257 1.15 -9.37 -8.30
CA LEU A 257 0.23 -8.33 -7.82
C LEU A 257 1.00 -7.04 -7.52
N ILE A 258 2.09 -7.13 -6.75
CA ILE A 258 2.92 -5.97 -6.38
C ILE A 258 3.44 -5.27 -7.64
N ALA A 259 4.03 -6.01 -8.56
CA ALA A 259 4.60 -5.48 -9.80
C ALA A 259 3.53 -4.83 -10.69
N SER A 260 2.37 -5.47 -10.85
CA SER A 260 1.24 -4.89 -11.62
C SER A 260 0.71 -3.58 -11.03
N CYS A 261 0.96 -3.32 -9.75
CA CYS A 261 0.61 -2.06 -9.09
C CYS A 261 1.72 -1.00 -9.12
N SER A 262 2.93 -1.36 -9.58
CA SER A 262 4.17 -0.61 -9.30
C SER A 262 4.80 0.03 -10.53
N TYR A 263 3.99 0.47 -11.49
CA TYR A 263 4.45 1.21 -12.67
C TYR A 263 4.42 2.71 -12.44
N ILE A 264 5.48 3.41 -12.87
CA ILE A 264 5.55 4.88 -12.87
C ILE A 264 4.59 5.41 -13.92
N ARG A 265 3.82 6.43 -13.55
CA ARG A 265 2.85 7.03 -14.47
C ARG A 265 3.52 7.78 -15.60
N THR A 266 3.16 7.43 -16.84
CA THR A 266 3.79 7.98 -18.05
C THR A 266 3.37 9.42 -18.28
N ASN A 267 2.06 9.68 -18.28
CA ASN A 267 1.48 10.99 -18.50
C ASN A 267 0.62 11.39 -17.30
N LYS A 268 1.09 12.36 -16.51
CA LYS A 268 0.38 12.84 -15.31
C LYS A 268 -0.91 13.61 -15.62
N ASN A 269 -1.03 14.16 -16.83
CA ASN A 269 -2.15 15.01 -17.24
C ASN A 269 -3.29 14.21 -17.91
N ASP A 270 -3.03 12.97 -18.33
CA ASP A 270 -4.05 12.16 -19.01
C ASP A 270 -5.15 11.76 -18.02
N PRO A 271 -6.44 11.77 -18.40
CA PRO A 271 -7.53 11.44 -17.48
C PRO A 271 -7.54 9.97 -17.06
N PHE A 272 -6.86 9.12 -17.83
CA PHE A 272 -6.78 7.68 -17.61
C PHE A 272 -5.32 7.22 -17.59
N ALA A 273 -5.04 6.25 -16.73
CA ALA A 273 -3.74 5.61 -16.57
C ALA A 273 -3.96 4.09 -16.58
N ALA A 274 -3.48 3.41 -17.62
CA ALA A 274 -3.66 1.96 -17.77
C ALA A 274 -3.00 1.18 -16.62
N GLU A 275 -1.89 1.69 -16.12
CA GLU A 275 -1.17 1.20 -14.95
C GLU A 275 -1.94 1.31 -13.63
N TYR A 276 -3.08 2.02 -13.60
CA TYR A 276 -3.96 2.07 -12.44
C TYR A 276 -5.04 0.99 -12.45
N ILE A 277 -5.20 0.22 -13.53
CA ILE A 277 -6.26 -0.80 -13.63
C ILE A 277 -6.20 -1.78 -12.46
N ILE A 278 -5.06 -2.48 -12.27
CA ILE A 278 -4.95 -3.47 -11.18
C ILE A 278 -5.05 -2.82 -9.78
N PRO A 279 -4.35 -1.72 -9.47
CA PRO A 279 -4.55 -0.99 -8.22
C PRO A 279 -6.00 -0.60 -7.91
N GLN A 280 -6.76 -0.16 -8.92
CA GLN A 280 -8.15 0.25 -8.74
C GLN A 280 -9.09 -0.96 -8.62
N LEU A 281 -8.80 -2.08 -9.28
CA LEU A 281 -9.51 -3.35 -9.05
C LEU A 281 -9.22 -3.89 -7.64
N LEU A 282 -7.99 -3.77 -7.15
CA LEU A 282 -7.65 -4.10 -5.77
C LEU A 282 -8.44 -3.25 -4.78
N MET A 283 -8.60 -1.95 -5.02
CA MET A 283 -9.43 -1.10 -4.17
C MET A 283 -10.90 -1.53 -4.14
N GLN A 284 -11.45 -1.97 -5.27
CA GLN A 284 -12.80 -2.53 -5.31
C GLN A 284 -12.90 -3.82 -4.49
N TRP A 285 -11.89 -4.70 -4.58
CA TRP A 285 -11.86 -5.94 -3.83
C TRP A 285 -11.74 -5.67 -2.33
N VAL A 286 -10.83 -4.79 -1.92
CA VAL A 286 -10.70 -4.34 -0.52
C VAL A 286 -12.02 -3.77 0.00
N ARG A 287 -12.74 -3.01 -0.84
CA ARG A 287 -14.04 -2.46 -0.46
C ARG A 287 -15.09 -3.56 -0.27
N ASN A 288 -15.07 -4.58 -1.12
CA ASN A 288 -15.96 -5.74 -1.00
C ASN A 288 -15.68 -6.54 0.29
N GLU A 289 -14.42 -6.72 0.64
CA GLU A 289 -14.01 -7.38 1.89
C GLU A 289 -14.55 -6.66 3.13
N ILE A 290 -14.49 -5.32 3.14
CA ILE A 290 -15.05 -4.52 4.24
C ILE A 290 -16.57 -4.73 4.37
N GLY A 291 -17.28 -4.95 3.25
CA GLY A 291 -18.73 -5.07 3.22
C GLY A 291 -19.29 -6.49 3.41
N SER A 292 -18.47 -7.53 3.21
CA SER A 292 -18.92 -8.93 3.15
C SER A 292 -19.09 -9.58 4.54
N ASN A 293 -18.42 -9.06 5.57
CA ASN A 293 -18.44 -9.65 6.92
C ASN A 293 -19.45 -8.97 7.87
N LYS A 294 -20.69 -8.74 7.41
CA LYS A 294 -21.75 -8.15 8.25
C LYS A 294 -22.23 -9.06 9.41
N ASN A 295 -21.75 -10.30 9.44
CA ASN A 295 -22.08 -11.28 10.49
C ASN A 295 -21.01 -11.32 11.61
N GLU A 296 -19.99 -10.45 11.57
CA GLU A 296 -19.02 -10.30 12.65
C GLU A 296 -19.47 -9.22 13.64
N ASP A 297 -19.09 -9.36 14.91
CA ASP A 297 -19.39 -8.40 15.97
C ASP A 297 -18.70 -7.03 15.77
N TYR A 298 -17.76 -6.94 14.83
CA TYR A 298 -16.86 -5.80 14.61
C TYR A 298 -16.88 -5.28 13.17
N ASP A 299 -16.77 -3.96 13.00
CA ASP A 299 -16.55 -3.34 11.69
C ASP A 299 -15.17 -3.72 11.15
N GLN A 300 -15.03 -3.85 9.83
CA GLN A 300 -13.75 -4.13 9.19
C GLN A 300 -13.10 -2.88 8.63
N LEU A 301 -11.80 -2.71 8.87
CA LEU A 301 -10.96 -1.71 8.23
C LEU A 301 -9.78 -2.38 7.54
N VAL A 302 -9.78 -2.38 6.21
CA VAL A 302 -8.71 -2.96 5.41
C VAL A 302 -7.95 -1.85 4.68
N GLY A 303 -6.69 -1.62 5.06
CA GLY A 303 -5.78 -0.69 4.40
C GLY A 303 -4.83 -1.37 3.43
N ILE A 304 -4.12 -0.58 2.63
CA ILE A 304 -3.03 -1.03 1.75
C ILE A 304 -1.79 -0.21 2.04
N ARG A 305 -0.66 -0.87 2.31
CA ARG A 305 0.67 -0.27 2.42
C ARG A 305 1.42 -0.45 1.11
N TYR A 306 2.04 0.61 0.59
CA TYR A 306 2.75 0.59 -0.69
C TYR A 306 3.90 1.61 -0.73
N PHE A 307 4.88 1.42 -1.60
CA PHE A 307 5.91 2.43 -1.89
C PHE A 307 5.46 3.38 -3.00
N SER A 308 6.01 4.60 -3.04
CA SER A 308 5.67 5.57 -4.08
C SER A 308 6.07 5.07 -5.47
N CYS A 309 5.23 5.38 -6.45
CA CYS A 309 5.53 5.19 -7.87
C CYS A 309 5.54 6.53 -8.63
N ALA A 310 5.74 7.64 -7.91
CA ALA A 310 5.91 8.96 -8.53
C ALA A 310 7.25 9.06 -9.29
N SER A 311 8.29 8.43 -8.74
CA SER A 311 9.61 8.28 -9.35
C SER A 311 10.37 7.10 -8.73
N VAL A 312 11.52 6.73 -9.30
CA VAL A 312 12.42 5.73 -8.68
C VAL A 312 12.90 6.25 -7.31
N LYS A 313 13.31 7.52 -7.22
CA LYS A 313 13.71 8.14 -5.95
C LYS A 313 12.59 8.11 -4.91
N ALA A 314 11.38 8.53 -5.30
CA ALA A 314 10.24 8.58 -4.37
C ALA A 314 9.90 7.21 -3.78
N SER A 315 10.17 6.14 -4.54
CA SER A 315 9.92 4.79 -4.09
C SER A 315 10.75 4.37 -2.87
N ASP A 316 11.82 5.09 -2.54
CA ASP A 316 12.69 4.81 -1.39
C ASP A 316 12.51 5.79 -0.21
N MET A 317 11.63 6.80 -0.35
CA MET A 317 11.39 7.83 0.67
C MET A 317 10.53 7.36 1.86
N GLY A 318 9.92 6.18 1.77
CA GLY A 318 9.08 5.62 2.83
C GLY A 318 7.92 4.78 2.30
N PHE A 319 6.84 4.71 3.07
CA PHE A 319 5.62 3.99 2.73
C PHE A 319 4.41 4.90 2.76
N ASN A 320 3.55 4.74 1.76
CA ASN A 320 2.21 5.27 1.76
C ASN A 320 1.23 4.22 2.28
N TYR A 321 0.13 4.71 2.83
CA TYR A 321 -1.02 3.93 3.27
C TYR A 321 -2.28 4.54 2.68
N VAL A 322 -3.18 3.69 2.22
CA VAL A 322 -4.53 4.08 1.84
C VAL A 322 -5.54 3.25 2.61
N PHE A 323 -6.54 3.93 3.15
CA PHE A 323 -7.68 3.32 3.84
C PHE A 323 -8.97 3.75 3.12
N PRO A 324 -9.61 2.89 2.32
CA PRO A 324 -10.90 3.21 1.73
C PRO A 324 -11.94 3.43 2.82
N THR A 325 -12.88 4.33 2.55
CA THR A 325 -13.99 4.55 3.49
C THR A 325 -14.96 3.36 3.51
N SER A 326 -15.73 3.22 4.59
CA SER A 326 -16.70 2.12 4.77
C SER A 326 -18.04 2.36 4.05
N GLY A 327 -18.22 3.50 3.40
CA GLY A 327 -19.45 3.90 2.70
C GLY A 327 -20.55 4.43 3.62
N THR A 328 -20.35 4.33 4.94
CA THR A 328 -21.30 4.78 5.96
C THR A 328 -20.75 6.04 6.63
N GLN A 329 -21.52 7.12 6.59
CA GLN A 329 -21.16 8.37 7.28
C GLN A 329 -21.48 8.30 8.78
N LYS A 330 -20.75 9.04 9.61
CA LYS A 330 -20.95 9.10 11.06
C LYS A 330 -22.31 9.69 11.43
N SER A 331 -22.68 10.81 10.80
CA SER A 331 -24.02 11.42 10.91
C SER A 331 -24.29 12.31 9.68
N SER A 332 -25.47 12.95 9.63
CA SER A 332 -25.75 13.99 8.62
C SER A 332 -24.83 15.19 8.73
N ASP A 333 -24.49 15.58 9.96
CA ASP A 333 -23.70 16.78 10.26
C ASP A 333 -22.19 16.50 10.19
N ILE A 334 -21.80 15.22 10.29
CA ILE A 334 -20.43 14.74 10.23
C ILE A 334 -20.30 13.80 9.02
N PRO A 335 -20.15 14.34 7.79
CA PRO A 335 -20.15 13.59 6.53
C PRO A 335 -18.85 12.80 6.28
N PHE A 336 -18.25 12.27 7.34
CA PHE A 336 -17.04 11.45 7.31
C PHE A 336 -17.36 9.99 7.65
N CYS A 337 -16.47 9.09 7.23
CA CYS A 337 -16.61 7.65 7.39
C CYS A 337 -16.63 7.23 8.87
N ALA A 338 -17.74 6.61 9.31
CA ALA A 338 -17.94 6.23 10.70
C ALA A 338 -16.80 5.34 11.24
N VAL A 339 -16.35 4.36 10.44
CA VAL A 339 -15.27 3.44 10.83
C VAL A 339 -13.95 4.18 10.99
N LEU A 340 -13.57 5.02 10.01
CA LEU A 340 -12.31 5.76 10.09
C LEU A 340 -12.32 6.80 11.22
N THR A 341 -13.46 7.44 11.50
CA THR A 341 -13.57 8.41 12.61
C THR A 341 -13.36 7.78 13.98
N ARG A 342 -13.55 6.46 14.12
CA ARG A 342 -13.25 5.71 15.35
C ARG A 342 -11.86 5.07 15.33
N ALA A 343 -11.35 4.72 14.15
CA ALA A 343 -10.06 4.07 14.01
C ALA A 343 -8.85 5.04 14.05
N PHE A 344 -9.05 6.32 13.79
CA PHE A 344 -7.96 7.30 13.75
C PHE A 344 -8.19 8.49 14.66
N ARG A 345 -7.18 8.80 15.47
CA ARG A 345 -7.00 10.10 16.11
C ARG A 345 -5.99 10.91 15.30
N LEU A 346 -6.10 12.23 15.31
CA LEU A 346 -5.14 13.11 14.62
C LEU A 346 -4.86 14.39 15.40
N THR A 347 -3.73 15.01 15.12
CA THR A 347 -3.37 16.34 15.62
C THR A 347 -4.20 17.44 14.95
N GLN A 348 -4.36 18.59 15.61
CA GLN A 348 -4.72 19.79 14.85
C GLN A 348 -3.70 20.00 13.71
N PRO A 349 -4.17 20.43 12.53
CA PRO A 349 -3.28 20.69 11.41
C PRO A 349 -2.43 21.92 11.69
N VAL A 350 -1.16 21.86 11.34
CA VAL A 350 -0.23 23.00 11.39
C VAL A 350 0.20 23.39 9.99
N TYR A 351 0.52 24.66 9.79
CA TYR A 351 1.06 25.13 8.52
C TYR A 351 2.54 24.76 8.40
N ILE A 352 2.91 24.07 7.33
CA ILE A 352 4.29 23.62 7.12
C ILE A 352 5.26 24.80 7.04
N HIS A 353 4.85 25.88 6.36
CA HIS A 353 5.67 27.07 6.15
C HIS A 353 5.92 27.91 7.42
N GLU A 354 5.34 27.54 8.56
CA GLU A 354 5.63 28.16 9.86
C GLU A 354 6.85 27.54 10.56
N PHE A 355 7.40 26.46 10.01
CA PHE A 355 8.59 25.78 10.52
C PHE A 355 9.80 26.03 9.61
N ASP A 356 11.00 26.05 10.19
CA ASP A 356 12.26 26.28 9.44
C ASP A 356 12.49 25.26 8.32
N ASN A 357 12.04 24.02 8.53
CA ASN A 357 12.12 22.93 7.56
C ASN A 357 11.14 21.80 7.92
N LEU A 358 10.97 20.85 6.99
CA LEU A 358 10.07 19.71 7.15
C LEU A 358 10.43 18.82 8.36
N HIS A 359 11.72 18.64 8.64
CA HIS A 359 12.16 17.82 9.77
C HIS A 359 11.70 18.42 11.12
N THR A 360 11.81 19.74 11.28
CA THR A 360 11.32 20.44 12.49
C THR A 360 9.80 20.32 12.61
N CYS A 361 9.05 20.48 11.51
CA CYS A 361 7.59 20.29 11.50
C CYS A 361 7.21 18.85 11.87
N GLU A 362 7.92 17.86 11.33
CA GLU A 362 7.69 16.44 11.59
C GLU A 362 7.93 16.12 13.07
N TRP A 363 9.05 16.60 13.63
CA TRP A 363 9.39 16.44 15.05
C TRP A 363 8.36 17.08 15.97
N TYR A 364 7.89 18.28 15.64
CA TYR A 364 6.84 18.97 16.39
C TYR A 364 5.58 18.10 16.47
N LEU A 365 5.13 17.59 15.32
CA LEU A 365 3.95 16.73 15.24
C LEU A 365 4.14 15.42 16.02
N ILE A 366 5.29 14.75 15.90
CA ILE A 366 5.60 13.50 16.62
C ILE A 366 5.54 13.68 18.14
N LYS A 367 5.98 14.85 18.64
CA LYS A 367 5.98 15.17 20.08
C LYS A 367 4.65 15.73 20.57
N SER A 368 3.71 16.02 19.67
CA SER A 368 2.39 16.50 20.04
C SER A 368 1.65 15.49 20.92
N LYS A 369 0.87 16.01 21.87
CA LYS A 369 -0.09 15.24 22.68
C LYS A 369 -1.54 15.53 22.27
N ASP A 370 -1.74 16.38 21.26
CA ASP A 370 -3.03 16.90 20.82
C ASP A 370 -3.76 15.90 19.89
N PHE A 371 -3.91 14.64 20.30
CA PHE A 371 -4.62 13.64 19.50
C PHE A 371 -6.09 13.56 19.89
N ASP A 372 -6.98 13.77 18.92
CA ASP A 372 -8.42 13.62 19.10
C ASP A 372 -9.07 12.99 17.87
N PHE A 373 -10.28 12.47 18.03
CA PHE A 373 -11.10 11.91 16.97
C PHE A 373 -11.80 13.01 16.15
N ILE A 374 -12.28 12.66 14.96
CA ILE A 374 -13.24 13.49 14.23
C ILE A 374 -14.59 13.34 14.92
N ASN A 375 -15.00 14.39 15.64
CA ASN A 375 -16.22 14.39 16.42
C ASN A 375 -17.46 14.82 15.65
#